data_AF-A0A0N5A7P4-F1
#
_entry.id   AF-A0A0N5A7P4-F1
#
_cell.length_a   1.000
_cell.length_b   1.000
_cell.length_c   1.000
_cell.angle_alpha   90.00
_cell.angle_beta   90.00
_cell.angle_gamma   90.00
#
_symmetry.space_group_name_H-M   'P 1'
#
loop_
_entity.id
_entity.type
_entity.pdbx_description
1 polymer ?
#
loop_
_entity_poly.entity_id
_entity_poly.type
_entity_poly.pdbx_seq_one_letter_code
_entity_poly.pdbx_strand_id
1 'polypeptide(L)'
;MKFVFATYFRVLKRMVDTSFLEPVLEGLSQFAHLLNVEYFGDLTIAMESLVEKQSLSILSSVHCINAVFVILSGEGAALNIDPSKFYRLMYGLLCSLPFERSYEKMVKQIDLVIRTLHIMFIVRRKQVPLPRVAAFVKRLVDVAVYLPSTCSIAILALLRQIIMVNLYFI
;
A
#
# COMPACT_ATOMS: atom_id res chain seq x y z
N MET A 1 -13.42 -19.24 -8.82
CA MET A 1 -12.40 -18.49 -8.07
C MET A 1 -10.99 -19.10 -8.14
N LYS A 2 -10.77 -20.41 -7.87
CA LYS A 2 -9.41 -21.03 -7.90
C LYS A 2 -8.60 -20.79 -9.19
N PHE A 3 -9.25 -20.86 -10.37
CA PHE A 3 -8.56 -20.68 -11.66
C PHE A 3 -8.07 -19.25 -11.90
N VAL A 4 -8.80 -18.23 -11.45
CA VAL A 4 -8.43 -16.82 -11.61
C VAL A 4 -7.16 -16.54 -10.80
N PHE A 5 -7.08 -17.02 -9.57
CA PHE A 5 -5.91 -16.84 -8.71
C PHE A 5 -4.71 -17.69 -9.14
N ALA A 6 -4.93 -18.91 -9.64
CA ALA A 6 -3.87 -19.69 -10.28
C ALA A 6 -3.27 -18.94 -11.49
N THR A 7 -4.10 -18.22 -12.25
CA THR A 7 -3.62 -17.34 -13.34
C THR A 7 -2.80 -16.17 -12.79
N TYR A 8 -3.28 -15.48 -11.73
CA TYR A 8 -2.50 -14.42 -11.06
C TYR A 8 -1.13 -14.92 -10.58
N PHE A 9 -1.06 -16.05 -9.87
CA PHE A 9 0.21 -16.62 -9.39
C PHE A 9 1.12 -17.07 -10.54
N ARG A 10 0.57 -17.59 -11.65
CA ARG A 10 1.37 -17.91 -12.84
C ARG A 10 1.95 -16.65 -13.49
N VAL A 11 1.19 -15.56 -13.56
CA VAL A 11 1.68 -14.27 -14.09
C VAL A 11 2.78 -13.72 -13.20
N LEU A 12 2.59 -13.69 -11.87
CA LEU A 12 3.61 -13.25 -10.91
C LEU A 12 4.91 -14.08 -11.02
N LYS A 13 4.80 -15.38 -11.31
CA LYS A 13 5.97 -16.27 -11.45
C LYS A 13 6.64 -16.23 -12.82
N ARG A 14 5.94 -15.84 -13.89
CA ARG A 14 6.43 -15.99 -15.29
C ARG A 14 6.58 -14.68 -16.07
N MET A 15 5.98 -13.58 -15.64
CA MET A 15 5.85 -12.36 -16.47
C MET A 15 6.16 -11.06 -15.71
N VAL A 16 7.20 -11.08 -14.86
CA VAL A 16 7.61 -9.93 -14.05
C VAL A 16 8.02 -8.71 -14.89
N ASP A 17 8.37 -8.90 -16.16
CA ASP A 17 8.91 -7.83 -17.04
C ASP A 17 7.91 -7.31 -18.09
N THR A 18 6.60 -7.53 -17.91
CA THR A 18 5.59 -7.21 -18.94
C THR A 18 4.66 -6.07 -18.55
N SER A 19 4.14 -5.36 -19.56
CA SER A 19 3.10 -4.32 -19.45
C SER A 19 1.80 -4.79 -18.78
N PHE A 20 1.63 -6.10 -18.58
CA PHE A 20 0.46 -6.71 -17.95
C PHE A 20 0.57 -6.80 -16.42
N LEU A 21 1.73 -6.49 -15.83
CA LEU A 21 1.92 -6.64 -14.40
C LEU A 21 1.09 -5.64 -13.59
N GLU A 22 0.98 -4.39 -14.02
CA GLU A 22 0.24 -3.35 -13.27
C GLU A 22 -1.27 -3.65 -13.15
N PRO A 23 -2.01 -4.00 -14.23
CA PRO A 23 -3.42 -4.41 -14.11
C PRO A 23 -3.62 -5.65 -13.24
N VAL A 24 -2.64 -6.56 -13.25
CA VAL A 24 -2.67 -7.79 -12.46
C VAL A 24 -2.49 -7.48 -10.97
N LEU A 25 -1.57 -6.58 -10.63
CA LEU A 25 -1.37 -6.11 -9.26
C LEU A 25 -2.55 -5.27 -8.78
N GLU A 26 -3.15 -4.46 -9.64
CA GLU A 26 -4.38 -3.73 -9.35
C GLU A 26 -5.51 -4.68 -8.97
N GLY A 27 -5.81 -5.65 -9.83
CA GLY A 27 -6.83 -6.66 -9.56
C GLY A 27 -6.55 -7.46 -8.28
N LEU A 28 -5.31 -7.87 -8.06
CA LEU A 28 -4.92 -8.52 -6.80
C LEU A 28 -5.17 -7.61 -5.60
N SER A 29 -4.81 -6.34 -5.67
CA SER A 29 -5.00 -5.40 -4.56
C SER A 29 -6.47 -5.16 -4.20
N GLN A 30 -7.38 -5.28 -5.18
CA GLN A 30 -8.81 -5.12 -4.98
C GLN A 30 -9.47 -6.41 -4.46
N PHE A 31 -9.07 -7.56 -4.98
CA PHE A 31 -9.73 -8.85 -4.71
C PHE A 31 -8.95 -9.77 -3.75
N ALA A 32 -7.85 -9.29 -3.16
CA ALA A 32 -6.97 -10.07 -2.29
C ALA A 32 -7.71 -10.74 -1.14
N HIS A 33 -8.72 -10.07 -0.58
CA HIS A 33 -9.53 -10.54 0.54
C HIS A 33 -10.38 -11.79 0.21
N LEU A 34 -10.54 -12.13 -1.07
CA LEU A 34 -11.29 -13.33 -1.51
C LEU A 34 -10.40 -14.58 -1.60
N LEU A 35 -9.10 -14.45 -1.33
CA LEU A 35 -8.16 -15.56 -1.30
C LEU A 35 -8.34 -16.38 -0.03
N ASN A 36 -8.07 -17.69 -0.13
CA ASN A 36 -8.03 -18.53 1.05
C ASN A 36 -6.80 -18.16 1.90
N VAL A 37 -6.98 -18.14 3.23
CA VAL A 37 -5.98 -17.66 4.21
C VAL A 37 -4.66 -18.42 4.09
N GLU A 38 -4.70 -19.69 3.67
CA GLU A 38 -3.52 -20.54 3.42
C GLU A 38 -2.52 -19.93 2.42
N TYR A 39 -2.95 -19.04 1.51
CA TYR A 39 -2.08 -18.41 0.51
C TYR A 39 -1.47 -17.08 0.95
N PHE A 40 -1.89 -16.51 2.09
CA PHE A 40 -1.51 -15.14 2.45
C PHE A 40 -0.01 -15.01 2.77
N GLY A 41 0.60 -16.04 3.36
CA GLY A 41 2.04 -16.07 3.64
C GLY A 41 2.86 -16.02 2.35
N ASP A 42 2.60 -16.94 1.41
CA ASP A 42 3.26 -16.99 0.11
C ASP A 42 3.06 -15.71 -0.69
N LEU A 43 1.85 -15.15 -0.65
CA LEU A 43 1.53 -13.91 -1.33
C LEU A 43 2.31 -12.73 -0.75
N THR A 44 2.43 -12.65 0.58
CA THR A 44 3.20 -11.59 1.25
C THR A 44 4.67 -11.64 0.83
N ILE A 45 5.28 -12.83 0.82
CA ILE A 45 6.67 -13.03 0.39
C ILE A 45 6.85 -12.65 -1.10
N ALA A 46 5.92 -13.07 -1.96
CA ALA A 46 5.95 -12.74 -3.38
C ALA A 46 5.87 -11.22 -3.60
N MET A 47 4.95 -10.53 -2.93
CA MET A 47 4.78 -9.07 -3.01
C MET A 47 6.01 -8.33 -2.50
N GLU A 48 6.61 -8.78 -1.40
CA GLU A 48 7.85 -8.21 -0.87
C GLU A 48 8.96 -8.30 -1.91
N SER A 49 9.17 -9.50 -2.47
CA SER A 49 10.22 -9.75 -3.45
C SER A 49 10.06 -8.92 -4.74
N LEU A 50 8.83 -8.59 -5.11
CA LEU A 50 8.53 -7.77 -6.29
C LEU A 50 8.86 -6.30 -6.04
N VAL A 51 8.51 -5.77 -4.87
CA VAL A 51 8.79 -4.37 -4.53
C VAL A 51 10.28 -4.14 -4.27
N GLU A 52 10.97 -5.10 -3.62
CA GLU A 52 12.40 -4.99 -3.32
C GLU A 52 13.30 -5.00 -4.57
N LYS A 53 12.87 -5.65 -5.66
CA LYS A 53 13.61 -5.66 -6.94
C LYS A 53 13.66 -4.29 -7.64
N GLN A 54 12.87 -3.31 -7.18
CA GLN A 54 12.83 -1.93 -7.71
C GLN A 54 12.62 -1.82 -9.23
N SER A 55 12.13 -2.86 -9.89
CA SER A 55 11.77 -2.83 -11.31
C SER A 55 10.35 -2.31 -11.55
N LEU A 56 9.58 -2.10 -10.47
CA LEU A 56 8.19 -1.69 -10.52
C LEU A 56 8.02 -0.17 -10.58
N SER A 57 6.95 0.25 -11.27
CA SER A 57 6.44 1.61 -11.13
C SER A 57 6.03 1.90 -9.68
N ILE A 58 5.95 3.17 -9.31
CA ILE A 58 5.43 3.60 -8.00
C ILE A 58 4.02 3.02 -7.81
N LEU A 59 3.16 3.15 -8.82
CA LEU A 59 1.77 2.68 -8.76
C LEU A 59 1.69 1.16 -8.52
N SER A 60 2.46 0.37 -9.28
CA SER A 60 2.57 -1.08 -9.10
C SER A 60 3.09 -1.46 -7.71
N SER A 61 4.08 -0.73 -7.20
CA SER A 61 4.63 -0.95 -5.85
C SER A 61 3.59 -0.68 -4.77
N VAL A 62 2.80 0.39 -4.92
CA VAL A 62 1.70 0.71 -4.01
C VAL A 62 0.59 -0.34 -4.10
N HIS A 63 0.28 -0.89 -5.28
CA HIS A 63 -0.67 -2.00 -5.41
C HIS A 63 -0.22 -3.25 -4.63
N CYS A 64 1.06 -3.63 -4.71
CA CYS A 64 1.62 -4.73 -3.93
C CYS A 64 1.45 -4.48 -2.42
N ILE A 65 1.82 -3.29 -1.95
CA ILE A 65 1.71 -2.91 -0.54
C ILE A 65 0.24 -2.92 -0.09
N ASN A 66 -0.67 -2.36 -0.90
CA ASN A 66 -2.09 -2.35 -0.62
C ASN A 66 -2.66 -3.77 -0.51
N ALA A 67 -2.32 -4.66 -1.44
CA ALA A 67 -2.75 -6.06 -1.41
C ALA A 67 -2.35 -6.75 -0.10
N VAL A 68 -1.10 -6.54 0.35
CA VAL A 68 -0.61 -7.09 1.62
C VAL A 68 -1.40 -6.53 2.81
N PHE A 69 -1.64 -5.22 2.86
CA PHE A 69 -2.41 -4.65 3.96
C PHE A 69 -3.89 -5.05 3.93
N VAL A 70 -4.47 -5.31 2.75
CA VAL A 70 -5.82 -5.87 2.61
C VAL A 70 -5.88 -7.29 3.17
N ILE A 71 -5.01 -8.20 2.75
CA ILE A 71 -5.05 -9.60 3.23
C ILE A 71 -4.70 -9.72 4.71
N LEU A 72 -3.80 -8.89 5.23
CA LEU A 72 -3.47 -8.91 6.66
C LEU A 72 -4.57 -8.29 7.52
N SER A 73 -5.53 -7.58 6.92
CA SER A 73 -6.70 -7.04 7.61
C SER A 73 -7.85 -8.06 7.63
N GLY A 74 -8.73 -7.99 8.63
CA GLY A 74 -9.83 -8.96 8.78
C GLY A 74 -9.33 -10.33 9.23
N GLU A 75 -9.69 -11.41 8.53
CA GLU A 75 -9.34 -12.79 8.87
C GLU A 75 -7.82 -13.04 8.90
N GLY A 76 -7.07 -12.38 8.01
CA GLY A 76 -5.61 -12.48 8.00
C GLY A 76 -4.92 -11.74 9.16
N ALA A 77 -5.65 -11.01 10.00
CA ALA A 77 -5.07 -10.42 11.21
C ALA A 77 -4.71 -11.46 12.27
N ALA A 78 -5.30 -12.65 12.19
CA ALA A 78 -4.93 -13.81 13.02
C ALA A 78 -3.61 -14.44 12.56
N LEU A 79 -3.16 -14.15 11.34
CA LEU A 79 -1.83 -14.53 10.89
C LEU A 79 -0.82 -13.57 11.52
N ASN A 80 0.10 -14.11 12.31
CA ASN A 80 1.19 -13.34 12.94
C ASN A 80 2.31 -12.99 11.93
N ILE A 81 1.94 -12.51 10.75
CA ILE A 81 2.87 -12.03 9.72
C ILE A 81 3.26 -10.59 10.06
N ASP A 82 4.55 -10.29 10.09
CA ASP A 82 5.07 -8.95 10.36
C ASP A 82 5.14 -8.08 9.07
N PRO A 83 4.33 -7.01 8.95
CA PRO A 83 4.37 -6.10 7.81
C PRO A 83 5.43 -5.00 7.91
N SER A 84 6.37 -5.04 8.87
CA SER A 84 7.32 -3.94 9.13
C SER A 84 8.13 -3.50 7.92
N LYS A 85 8.48 -4.41 7.00
CA LYS A 85 9.15 -4.07 5.75
C LYS A 85 8.28 -3.24 4.81
N PHE A 86 6.99 -3.57 4.70
CA PHE A 86 6.04 -2.82 3.88
C PHE A 86 5.79 -1.40 4.38
N TYR A 87 5.83 -1.17 5.70
CA TYR A 87 5.85 0.19 6.24
C TYR A 87 7.08 0.97 5.73
N ARG A 88 8.28 0.36 5.75
CA ARG A 88 9.50 1.03 5.27
C ARG A 88 9.44 1.35 3.77
N LEU A 89 8.96 0.40 2.97
CA LEU A 89 8.80 0.56 1.52
C LEU A 89 7.80 1.69 1.20
N MET A 90 6.62 1.66 1.82
CA MET A 90 5.63 2.75 1.66
C MET A 90 6.22 4.10 2.06
N TYR A 91 6.90 4.15 3.21
CA TYR A 91 7.52 5.38 3.70
C TYR A 91 8.45 5.98 2.63
N GLY A 92 9.32 5.17 2.02
CA GLY A 92 10.22 5.59 0.94
C GLY A 92 9.48 6.10 -0.30
N LEU A 93 8.45 5.38 -0.76
CA LEU A 93 7.68 5.74 -1.96
C LEU A 93 6.97 7.10 -1.85
N LEU A 94 6.57 7.51 -0.64
CA LEU A 94 5.93 8.81 -0.43
C LEU A 94 6.80 9.98 -0.91
N CYS A 95 8.12 9.88 -0.78
CA CYS A 95 9.05 10.91 -1.24
C CYS A 95 9.06 11.06 -2.76
N SER A 96 8.66 10.03 -3.51
CA SER A 96 8.68 10.05 -4.97
C SER A 96 7.40 10.62 -5.59
N LEU A 97 6.29 10.71 -4.83
CA LEU A 97 4.98 11.12 -5.34
C LEU A 97 4.96 12.52 -5.97
N PRO A 98 5.59 13.57 -5.38
CA PRO A 98 5.54 14.91 -5.97
C PRO A 98 6.27 15.03 -7.31
N PHE A 99 7.14 14.07 -7.63
CA PHE A 99 7.98 14.10 -8.82
C PHE A 99 7.37 13.36 -10.01
N GLU A 100 6.15 12.82 -9.88
CA GLU A 100 5.41 12.24 -10.99
C GLU A 100 5.07 13.33 -12.02
N ARG A 101 5.48 13.12 -13.27
CA ARG A 101 5.33 14.13 -14.34
C ARG A 101 3.90 14.16 -14.90
N SER A 102 3.22 13.01 -14.88
CA SER A 102 1.85 12.91 -15.37
C SER A 102 0.86 13.18 -14.25
N TYR A 103 0.11 14.28 -14.37
CA TYR A 103 -0.94 14.62 -13.39
C TYR A 103 -1.95 13.49 -13.20
N GLU A 104 -2.37 12.84 -14.30
CA GLU A 104 -3.30 11.70 -14.23
C GLU A 104 -2.74 10.53 -13.41
N LYS A 105 -1.46 10.18 -13.63
CA LYS A 105 -0.80 9.12 -12.87
C LYS A 105 -0.60 9.52 -11.40
N MET A 106 -0.25 10.77 -11.15
CA MET A 106 -0.09 11.30 -9.79
C MET A 106 -1.39 11.17 -9.00
N VAL A 107 -2.53 11.58 -9.58
CA VAL A 107 -3.84 11.48 -8.93
C VAL A 107 -4.18 10.01 -8.61
N LYS A 108 -3.92 9.08 -9.53
CA LYS A 108 -4.14 7.64 -9.29
C LYS A 108 -3.23 7.09 -8.17
N GLN A 109 -1.95 7.47 -8.19
CA GLN A 109 -1.00 7.08 -7.14
C GLN A 109 -1.45 7.60 -5.77
N ILE A 110 -1.88 8.85 -5.69
CA ILE A 110 -2.32 9.48 -4.44
C ILE A 110 -3.60 8.86 -3.91
N ASP A 111 -4.61 8.60 -4.77
CA ASP A 111 -5.83 7.90 -4.35
C ASP A 111 -5.50 6.53 -3.74
N LEU A 112 -4.66 5.74 -4.40
CA LEU A 112 -4.26 4.43 -3.91
C LEU A 112 -3.43 4.53 -2.62
N VAL A 113 -2.51 5.48 -2.52
CA VAL A 113 -1.72 5.74 -1.31
C VAL A 113 -2.64 6.10 -0.14
N ILE A 114 -3.63 6.96 -0.35
CA ILE A 114 -4.59 7.34 0.69
C ILE A 114 -5.36 6.11 1.19
N ARG A 115 -5.88 5.28 0.29
CA ARG A 115 -6.57 4.02 0.65
C ARG A 115 -5.66 3.10 1.45
N THR A 116 -4.42 2.94 1.01
CA THR A 116 -3.45 2.06 1.66
C THR A 116 -3.10 2.56 3.06
N LEU A 117 -2.80 3.86 3.21
CA LEU A 117 -2.48 4.48 4.48
C LEU A 117 -3.67 4.45 5.46
N HIS A 118 -4.91 4.57 4.97
CA HIS A 118 -6.10 4.37 5.78
C HIS A 118 -6.13 2.97 6.40
N ILE A 119 -5.85 1.91 5.62
CA ILE A 119 -5.76 0.55 6.16
C ILE A 119 -4.60 0.46 7.18
N MET A 120 -3.43 0.99 6.82
CA MET A 120 -2.22 0.92 7.66
C MET A 120 -2.36 1.60 9.03
N PHE A 121 -3.03 2.74 9.11
CA PHE A 121 -3.01 3.61 10.31
C PHE A 121 -4.38 3.83 10.97
N ILE A 122 -5.49 3.54 10.29
CA ILE A 122 -6.84 3.68 10.87
C ILE A 122 -7.40 2.29 11.18
N VAL A 123 -7.45 1.40 10.19
CA VAL A 123 -7.95 0.02 10.39
C VAL A 123 -7.03 -0.76 11.33
N ARG A 124 -5.72 -0.74 11.07
CA ARG A 124 -4.72 -1.46 11.85
C ARG A 124 -4.12 -0.67 13.01
N ARG A 125 -4.74 0.44 13.44
CA ARG A 125 -4.16 1.38 14.43
C ARG A 125 -3.57 0.73 15.68
N LYS A 126 -4.21 -0.32 16.20
CA LYS A 126 -3.79 -1.02 17.43
C LYS A 126 -2.50 -1.83 17.27
N GLN A 127 -2.08 -2.09 16.03
CA GLN A 127 -0.91 -2.90 15.69
C GLN A 127 0.29 -2.05 15.26
N VAL A 128 0.17 -0.71 15.34
CA VAL A 128 1.20 0.21 14.87
C VAL A 128 1.77 1.02 16.03
N PRO A 129 3.10 1.00 16.23
CA PRO A 129 3.72 1.80 17.27
C PRO A 129 3.64 3.30 16.94
N LEU A 130 3.36 4.13 17.94
CA LEU A 130 3.18 5.57 17.79
C LEU A 130 4.35 6.30 17.08
N PRO A 131 5.63 5.99 17.37
CA PRO A 131 6.75 6.65 16.66
C PRO A 131 6.68 6.46 15.14
N ARG A 132 6.17 5.31 14.67
CA ARG A 132 5.97 5.05 13.24
C ARG A 132 4.87 5.93 12.67
N VAL A 133 3.76 6.09 13.40
CA VAL A 133 2.67 7.00 13.02
C VAL A 133 3.20 8.44 12.89
N ALA A 134 3.94 8.92 13.89
CA ALA A 134 4.52 10.27 13.89
C ALA A 134 5.48 10.49 12.71
N ALA A 135 6.34 9.51 12.40
CA ALA A 135 7.26 9.60 11.27
C ALA A 135 6.51 9.74 9.92
N PHE A 136 5.42 8.99 9.73
CA PHE A 136 4.57 9.10 8.55
C PHE A 136 3.81 10.41 8.50
N VAL A 137 3.25 10.88 9.62
CA VAL A 137 2.58 12.19 9.71
C VAL A 137 3.52 13.29 9.25
N LYS A 138 4.75 13.34 9.78
CA LYS A 138 5.77 14.31 9.37
C LYS A 138 6.01 14.25 7.86
N ARG A 139 6.29 13.05 7.32
CA ARG A 139 6.58 12.88 5.89
C ARG A 139 5.41 13.29 5.00
N LEU A 140 4.18 12.97 5.38
CA LEU A 140 2.99 13.34 4.61
C LEU A 140 2.76 14.84 4.60
N VAL A 141 3.06 15.55 5.70
CA VAL A 141 3.06 17.01 5.73
C VAL A 141 4.10 17.56 4.76
N ASP A 142 5.33 17.05 4.81
CA ASP A 142 6.41 17.48 3.90
C ASP A 142 6.01 17.25 2.42
N VAL A 143 5.45 16.09 2.09
CA VAL A 143 4.99 15.74 0.73
C VAL A 143 3.85 16.63 0.26
N ALA A 144 2.89 16.95 1.14
CA ALA A 144 1.72 17.77 0.78
C ALA A 144 2.10 19.19 0.33
N VAL A 145 3.24 19.73 0.80
CA VAL A 145 3.75 21.05 0.38
C VAL A 145 4.11 21.09 -1.10
N TYR A 146 4.57 19.97 -1.66
CA TYR A 146 5.03 19.89 -3.04
C TYR A 146 3.95 19.43 -4.03
N LEU A 147 2.75 19.13 -3.55
CA LEU A 147 1.65 18.64 -4.37
C LEU A 147 0.71 19.77 -4.84
N PRO A 148 -0.02 19.57 -5.96
CA PRO A 148 -1.11 20.46 -6.35
C PRO A 148 -2.22 20.50 -5.29
N SER A 149 -2.94 21.62 -5.22
CA SER A 149 -3.93 21.90 -4.17
C SER A 149 -4.94 20.76 -3.93
N THR A 150 -5.52 20.18 -4.99
CA THR A 150 -6.46 19.05 -4.89
C THR A 150 -5.85 17.84 -4.18
N CYS A 151 -4.60 17.52 -4.50
CA CYS A 151 -3.86 16.40 -3.94
C CYS A 151 -3.43 16.69 -2.49
N SER A 152 -2.96 17.90 -2.21
CA SER A 152 -2.59 18.33 -0.86
C SER A 152 -3.78 18.28 0.09
N ILE A 153 -4.97 18.74 -0.33
CA ILE A 153 -6.20 18.68 0.46
C ILE A 153 -6.55 17.23 0.80
N ALA A 154 -6.44 16.31 -0.16
CA ALA A 154 -6.72 14.89 0.07
C ALA A 154 -5.76 14.27 1.11
N ILE A 155 -4.46 14.57 1.03
CA ILE A 155 -3.48 14.13 2.04
C ILE A 155 -3.75 14.76 3.41
N LEU A 156 -4.05 16.05 3.47
CA LEU A 156 -4.36 16.74 4.73
C LEU A 156 -5.64 16.21 5.39
N ALA A 157 -6.65 15.85 4.61
CA ALA A 157 -7.87 15.22 5.11
C ALA A 157 -7.58 13.87 5.77
N LEU A 158 -6.75 13.03 5.14
CA LEU A 158 -6.29 11.77 5.72
C LEU A 158 -5.44 12.01 6.99
N LEU A 159 -4.51 12.96 6.95
CA LEU A 159 -3.66 13.32 8.09
C LEU A 159 -4.49 13.67 9.32
N ARG A 160 -5.54 14.50 9.15
CA ARG A 160 -6.48 14.83 10.23
C ARG A 160 -7.08 13.57 10.84
N GLN A 161 -7.53 12.62 10.03
CA GLN A 161 -8.10 11.35 10.52
C GLN A 161 -7.07 10.52 11.29
N ILE A 162 -5.84 10.38 10.75
CA ILE A 162 -4.76 9.64 11.41
C ILE A 162 -4.44 10.25 12.78
N ILE A 163 -4.34 11.58 12.86
CA ILE A 163 -4.05 12.28 14.11
C ILE A 163 -5.19 12.08 15.11
N MET A 164 -6.45 12.30 14.71
CA MET A 164 -7.62 12.10 15.58
C MET A 164 -7.69 10.68 16.16
N VAL A 165 -7.34 9.68 15.36
CA VAL A 165 -7.49 8.27 15.74
C VAL A 165 -6.31 7.75 16.57
N ASN A 166 -5.10 8.29 16.40
CA ASN A 166 -3.87 7.75 16.99
C ASN A 166 -3.18 8.66 18.02
N LEU A 167 -3.36 9.98 17.96
CA LEU A 167 -2.57 10.95 18.73
C LEU A 167 -3.37 11.71 19.80
N TYR A 168 -4.71 11.69 19.76
CA TYR A 168 -5.56 12.39 20.73
C TYR A 168 -5.88 11.59 22.02
N PHE A 169 -5.37 10.36 22.14
CA PHE A 169 -5.60 9.48 23.30
C PHE A 169 -4.34 9.29 24.17
N ILE A 170 -3.44 10.25 24.15
CA ILE A 170 -2.25 10.35 25.01
C ILE A 170 -2.37 11.67 25.77
#